data_AF-G5SVQ1-F1
#
_entry.id   AF-G5SVQ1-F1
#
_cell.length_a   1.000
_cell.length_b   1.000
_cell.length_c   1.000
_cell.angle_alpha   90.00
_cell.angle_beta   90.00
_cell.angle_gamma   90.00
#
_symmetry.space_group_name_H-M   'P 1'
#
loop_
_entity.id
_entity.type
_entity.pdbx_description
1 polymer ?
#
loop_
_entity_poly.entity_id
_entity_poly.type
_entity_poly.pdbx_seq_one_letter_code
_entity_poly.pdbx_strand_id
1 'polypeptide(L)'
;MMTSGFRFYKPCQQLRDYIRYYWIFESNRPTETYTFPIGCPQIIFHKKSALYIPELSTKQDKLTISGQVNFSSHISATDNIEMIVAVFHSYAMSTFLMSPHLYSIIGKYLVMDWRIRN
;
A
#
# COMPACT_ATOMS: atom_id res chain seq x y z
N MET A 1 5.23 -15.73 14.35
CA MET A 1 4.16 -14.83 14.80
C MET A 1 3.35 -14.41 13.59
N MET A 2 2.11 -14.87 13.44
CA MET A 2 1.21 -14.34 12.42
C MET A 2 0.77 -12.95 12.90
N THR A 3 1.20 -11.90 12.20
CA THR A 3 0.74 -10.54 12.45
C THR A 3 -0.74 -10.46 12.12
N SER A 4 -1.59 -10.47 13.16
CA SER A 4 -3.04 -10.39 13.01
C SER A 4 -3.44 -9.22 12.11
N GLY A 5 -4.23 -9.49 11.07
CA GLY A 5 -4.72 -8.48 10.12
C GLY A 5 -3.93 -8.38 8.81
N PHE A 6 -2.70 -8.91 8.72
CA PHE A 6 -1.90 -8.88 7.49
C PHE A 6 -2.11 -10.12 6.61
N ARG A 7 -2.33 -9.90 5.31
CA ARG A 7 -2.42 -10.94 4.28
C ARG A 7 -1.51 -10.59 3.11
N PHE A 8 -0.59 -11.48 2.75
CA PHE A 8 0.37 -11.28 1.66
C PHE A 8 -0.02 -12.10 0.44
N TYR A 9 0.18 -11.52 -0.74
CA TYR A 9 -0.19 -12.12 -2.01
C TYR A 9 0.90 -11.96 -3.06
N LYS A 10 0.97 -12.95 -3.95
CA LYS A 10 1.82 -12.89 -5.14
C LYS A 10 1.08 -12.20 -6.28
N PRO A 11 1.77 -11.41 -7.11
CA PRO A 11 1.19 -10.80 -8.30
C PRO A 11 0.77 -11.86 -9.33
N CYS A 12 -0.26 -11.54 -10.12
CA CYS A 12 -0.57 -12.28 -11.35
C CYS A 12 0.54 -12.12 -12.39
N GLN A 13 0.50 -12.91 -13.47
CA GLN A 13 1.56 -12.94 -14.48
C GLN A 13 1.85 -11.56 -15.08
N GLN A 14 0.82 -10.76 -15.37
CA GLN A 14 0.97 -9.43 -15.96
C GLN A 14 1.65 -8.40 -15.05
N LEU A 15 1.59 -8.62 -13.73
CA LEU A 15 2.11 -7.69 -12.72
C LEU A 15 3.47 -8.12 -12.16
N ARG A 16 3.92 -9.35 -12.43
CA ARG A 16 5.07 -9.99 -11.78
C ARG A 16 6.40 -9.27 -12.02
N ASP A 17 6.54 -8.65 -13.19
CA ASP A 17 7.76 -7.93 -13.58
C ASP A 17 7.85 -6.55 -12.92
N TYR A 18 6.73 -6.04 -12.40
CA TYR A 18 6.64 -4.71 -11.80
C TYR A 18 6.49 -4.76 -10.28
N ILE A 19 5.61 -5.63 -9.79
CA ILE A 19 5.22 -5.77 -8.39
C ILE A 19 5.90 -7.01 -7.83
N ARG A 20 6.58 -6.87 -6.70
CA ARG A 20 7.24 -7.97 -5.98
C ARG A 20 6.22 -8.78 -5.18
N TYR A 21 5.32 -8.08 -4.49
CA TYR A 21 4.18 -8.62 -3.77
C TYR A 21 3.23 -7.48 -3.41
N TYR A 22 2.01 -7.82 -3.03
CA TYR A 22 1.12 -6.88 -2.35
C TYR A 22 0.65 -7.48 -1.04
N TRP A 23 0.32 -6.61 -0.09
CA TRP A 23 -0.24 -7.02 1.18
C TRP A 23 -1.46 -6.19 1.51
N ILE A 24 -2.41 -6.82 2.18
CA ILE A 24 -3.62 -6.21 2.71
C ILE A 24 -3.49 -6.20 4.22
N PHE A 25 -3.84 -5.08 4.83
CA PHE A 25 -3.98 -4.92 6.26
C PHE A 25 -5.41 -4.49 6.59
N GLU A 26 -6.03 -5.14 7.56
CA GLU A 26 -7.33 -4.74 8.08
C GLU A 26 -7.31 -4.80 9.61
N SER A 27 -7.81 -3.73 10.23
CA SER A 27 -7.99 -3.64 11.67
C SER A 27 -9.26 -2.87 11.98
N ASN A 28 -10.00 -3.35 12.99
CA ASN A 28 -11.16 -2.68 13.57
C ASN A 28 -10.83 -1.99 14.90
N ARG A 29 -9.54 -1.84 15.21
CA ARG A 29 -9.03 -1.23 16.43
C ARG A 29 -8.01 -0.15 16.08
N PRO A 30 -7.84 0.85 16.96
CA PRO A 30 -6.72 1.79 16.84
C PRO A 30 -5.43 1.00 16.67
N THR A 31 -4.64 1.37 15.66
CA THR A 31 -3.40 0.67 15.34
C THR A 31 -2.31 1.69 15.17
N GLU A 32 -1.14 1.40 15.73
CA GLU A 32 0.10 2.12 15.48
C GLU A 32 1.17 1.08 15.10
N THR A 33 1.84 1.31 13.98
CA THR A 33 2.88 0.42 13.49
C THR A 33 4.07 1.22 13.02
N TYR A 34 5.26 0.71 13.33
CA TYR A 34 6.49 1.32 12.87
C TYR A 34 6.87 0.74 11.50
N THR A 35 7.11 1.63 10.55
CA THR A 35 7.50 1.25 9.19
C THR A 35 8.96 1.60 8.96
N PHE A 36 9.67 0.67 8.32
CA PHE A 36 11.05 0.86 7.91
C PHE A 36 11.12 1.06 6.40
N PRO A 37 12.03 1.93 5.90
CA PRO A 37 12.29 2.03 4.48
C PRO A 37 12.82 0.69 3.96
N ILE A 38 12.07 0.05 3.06
CA ILE A 38 12.40 -1.27 2.50
C ILE A 38 13.26 -1.18 1.21
N GLY A 39 13.60 0.04 0.79
CA GLY A 39 14.39 0.32 -0.42
C GLY A 39 13.66 0.01 -1.74
N CYS A 40 12.33 -0.16 -1.69
CA CYS A 40 11.49 -0.51 -2.84
C CYS A 40 10.32 0.48 -2.92
N PRO A 41 10.01 1.04 -4.10
CA PRO A 41 8.85 1.91 -4.26
C PRO A 41 7.56 1.20 -3.84
N GLN A 42 6.66 1.93 -3.19
CA GLN A 42 5.38 1.42 -2.75
C GLN A 42 4.27 2.28 -3.33
N ILE A 43 3.10 1.68 -3.54
CA ILE A 43 1.85 2.41 -3.71
C ILE A 43 0.91 1.91 -2.64
N ILE A 44 0.38 2.85 -1.87
CA ILE A 44 -0.51 2.60 -0.74
C ILE A 44 -1.91 3.00 -1.15
N PHE A 45 -2.92 2.23 -0.75
CA PHE A 45 -4.30 2.64 -0.78
C PHE A 45 -4.90 2.29 0.56
N HIS A 46 -5.66 3.19 1.16
CA HIS A 46 -6.41 2.89 2.36
C HIS A 46 -7.88 3.34 2.21
N LYS A 47 -8.72 3.03 3.21
CA LYS A 47 -10.06 3.61 3.37
C LYS A 47 -10.42 3.60 4.85
N LYS A 48 -11.65 4.01 5.15
CA LYS A 48 -12.18 4.19 6.50
C LYS A 48 -11.45 5.36 7.17
N SER A 49 -10.58 5.11 8.15
CA SER A 49 -9.81 6.18 8.80
C SER A 49 -8.67 6.73 7.96
N ALA A 50 -8.38 8.02 8.14
CA ALA A 50 -7.21 8.66 7.56
C ALA A 50 -5.95 8.10 8.23
N LEU A 51 -4.93 7.83 7.43
CA LEU A 51 -3.65 7.37 7.94
C LEU A 51 -2.88 8.56 8.49
N TYR A 52 -2.43 8.49 9.74
CA TYR A 52 -1.66 9.54 10.38
C TYR A 52 -0.17 9.16 10.45
N ILE A 53 0.70 10.10 10.09
CA ILE A 53 2.15 9.98 10.21
C ILE A 53 2.59 10.99 11.29
N PRO A 54 2.83 10.53 12.53
CA PRO A 54 3.19 11.40 13.65
C PRO A 54 4.42 12.28 13.38
N GLU A 55 5.46 11.71 12.77
CA GLU A 55 6.72 12.40 12.48
C GLU A 55 6.57 13.57 11.52
N LEU A 56 5.53 13.54 10.68
CA LEU A 56 5.21 14.62 9.74
C LEU A 56 4.05 15.49 10.24
N SER A 57 3.44 15.16 11.39
CA SER A 57 2.21 15.77 11.89
C SER A 57 1.13 15.91 10.80
N THR A 58 1.05 14.91 9.92
CA THR A 58 0.22 14.97 8.69
C THR A 58 -0.65 13.73 8.57
N LYS A 59 -1.89 13.94 8.11
CA LYS A 59 -2.82 12.86 7.74
C LYS A 59 -2.81 12.68 6.22
N GLN A 60 -2.70 11.45 5.76
CA GLN A 60 -2.88 11.11 4.35
C GLN A 60 -4.37 11.09 4.01
N ASP A 61 -4.70 11.58 2.82
CA ASP A 61 -6.05 11.46 2.27
C ASP A 61 -6.47 10.01 2.17
N LYS A 62 -7.77 9.74 2.27
CA LYS A 62 -8.32 8.37 2.20
C LYS A 62 -7.83 7.60 0.98
N LEU A 63 -7.54 8.28 -0.13
CA LEU A 63 -6.90 7.69 -1.31
C LEU A 63 -5.58 8.42 -1.58
N THR A 64 -4.47 7.87 -1.10
CA THR A 64 -3.14 8.50 -1.26
C THR A 64 -2.16 7.57 -1.96
N ILE A 65 -1.72 7.94 -3.16
CA ILE A 65 -0.53 7.33 -3.77
C ILE A 65 0.69 7.99 -3.14
N SER A 66 1.27 7.37 -2.12
CA SER A 66 2.56 7.82 -1.57
C SER A 66 3.69 7.00 -2.15
N GLY A 67 4.82 7.65 -2.45
CA GLY A 67 6.09 6.95 -2.52
C GLY A 67 6.50 6.45 -1.13
N GLN A 68 7.51 5.57 -1.07
CA GLN A 68 8.10 5.18 0.21
C GLN A 68 8.65 6.43 0.91
N VAL A 69 8.35 6.61 2.20
CA VAL A 69 9.08 7.59 3.02
C VAL A 69 10.53 7.11 3.15
N ASN A 70 11.49 8.01 2.95
CA ASN A 70 12.92 7.70 3.01
C ASN A 70 13.44 7.62 4.46
N PHE A 71 12.55 7.66 5.44
CA PHE A 71 12.85 7.59 6.86
C PHE A 71 11.85 6.65 7.52
N SER A 72 12.27 6.02 8.61
CA SER A 72 11.39 5.19 9.40
C SER A 72 10.34 6.06 10.11
N SER A 73 9.07 5.70 10.00
CA SER A 73 7.99 6.48 10.58
C SER A 73 6.91 5.59 11.19
N HIS A 74 6.25 6.11 12.21
CA HIS A 74 5.02 5.54 12.71
C HIS A 74 3.90 5.82 11.71
N ILE A 75 3.05 4.82 11.58
CA ILE A 75 1.80 4.89 10.85
C ILE A 75 0.72 4.51 11.83
N SER A 76 -0.20 5.44 12.08
CA SER A 76 -1.32 5.20 12.98
C SER A 76 -2.68 5.46 12.33
N ALA A 77 -3.67 4.71 12.80
CA ALA A 77 -5.07 4.91 12.47
C ALA A 77 -5.87 4.92 13.76
N THR A 78 -6.76 5.90 13.92
CA THR A 78 -7.55 6.11 15.15
C THR A 78 -8.65 5.09 15.33
N ASP A 79 -9.17 4.51 14.24
CA ASP A 79 -10.31 3.60 14.26
C ASP A 79 -10.08 2.46 13.25
N ASN A 80 -11.13 2.02 12.56
CA ASN A 80 -11.02 0.98 11.56
C ASN A 80 -10.20 1.46 10.35
N ILE A 81 -9.26 0.64 9.93
CA ILE A 81 -8.40 0.88 8.78
C ILE A 81 -8.40 -0.36 7.90
N GLU A 82 -8.44 -0.12 6.61
CA GLU A 82 -8.21 -1.16 5.63
C GLU A 82 -7.29 -0.59 4.57
N MET A 83 -6.22 -1.31 4.31
CA MET A 83 -5.13 -0.86 3.47
C MET A 83 -4.69 -1.98 2.54
N ILE A 84 -4.37 -1.62 1.30
CA ILE A 84 -3.62 -2.46 0.37
C ILE A 84 -2.37 -1.72 -0.07
N VAL A 85 -1.24 -2.41 -0.04
CA VAL A 85 0.05 -1.85 -0.47
C VAL A 85 0.67 -2.77 -1.51
N ALA A 86 1.00 -2.18 -2.66
CA ALA A 86 1.78 -2.82 -3.70
C ALA A 86 3.25 -2.43 -3.54
N VAL A 87 4.13 -3.41 -3.41
CA VAL A 87 5.58 -3.20 -3.34
C VAL A 87 6.18 -3.49 -4.71
N PHE A 88 6.79 -2.49 -5.32
CA PHE A 88 7.42 -2.59 -6.64
C PHE A 88 8.84 -3.14 -6.54
N HIS A 89 9.34 -3.70 -7.63
CA HIS A 89 10.80 -3.86 -7.76
C HIS A 89 11.44 -2.47 -7.83
N SER A 90 12.64 -2.34 -7.27
CA SER A 90 13.36 -1.06 -7.15
C SER A 90 13.51 -0.31 -8.47
N TYR A 91 13.71 -1.04 -9.58
CA TYR A 91 13.86 -0.49 -10.92
C TYR A 91 12.54 -0.29 -11.68
N ALA A 92 11.44 -0.87 -11.20
CA ALA A 92 10.23 -1.02 -12.02
C ALA A 92 9.30 0.20 -11.98
N MET A 93 9.41 1.06 -10.96
CA MET A 93 8.46 2.16 -10.75
C MET A 93 8.49 3.18 -11.89
N SER A 94 9.66 3.55 -12.40
CA SER A 94 9.77 4.49 -13.53
C SER A 94 9.13 3.92 -14.80
N THR A 95 9.45 2.67 -15.15
CA THR A 95 8.83 1.97 -16.29
C THR A 95 7.32 1.81 -16.11
N PHE A 96 6.88 1.57 -14.87
CA PHE A 96 5.46 1.43 -14.55
C PHE A 96 4.71 2.74 -14.78
N LEU A 97 5.24 3.86 -14.28
CA LEU A 97 4.65 5.19 -14.43
C LEU A 97 4.69 5.68 -15.88
N MET A 98 5.70 5.29 -16.66
CA MET A 98 5.80 5.73 -18.07
C MET A 98 4.89 4.94 -19.03
N SER A 99 4.18 3.90 -18.56
CA SER A 99 3.30 3.10 -19.41
C SER A 99 1.83 3.51 -19.24
N PRO A 100 1.19 4.08 -20.28
CA PRO A 100 -0.21 4.51 -20.23
C PRO A 100 -1.19 3.37 -19.89
N HIS A 101 -0.85 2.15 -20.30
CA HIS A 101 -1.66 0.95 -20.04
C HIS A 101 -1.58 0.50 -18.57
N LEU A 102 -0.51 0.82 -17.85
CA LEU A 102 -0.28 0.39 -16.47
C LEU A 102 -1.07 1.22 -15.44
N TYR A 103 -1.44 2.46 -15.74
CA TYR A 103 -2.41 3.23 -14.94
C TYR A 103 -3.79 2.58 -14.92
N SER A 104 -4.24 2.09 -16.07
CA SER A 104 -5.46 1.27 -16.17
C SER A 104 -5.31 0.00 -15.34
N ILE A 105 -4.11 -0.60 -15.27
CA ILE A 105 -3.86 -1.82 -14.51
C ILE A 105 -3.92 -1.60 -12.98
N ILE A 106 -3.42 -0.49 -12.42
CA ILE A 106 -3.60 -0.22 -10.96
C ILE A 106 -5.07 -0.10 -10.62
N GLY A 107 -5.81 0.73 -11.36
CA GLY A 107 -7.24 0.94 -11.12
C GLY A 107 -8.08 -0.31 -11.40
N LYS A 108 -7.69 -1.12 -12.38
CA LYS A 108 -8.48 -2.29 -12.82
C LYS A 108 -8.07 -3.61 -12.16
N TYR A 109 -6.90 -3.71 -11.53
CA TYR A 109 -6.47 -4.92 -10.83
C TYR A 109 -6.26 -4.66 -9.35
N LEU A 110 -5.63 -3.57 -8.91
CA LEU A 110 -5.43 -3.36 -7.47
C LEU A 110 -6.73 -2.90 -6.79
N VAL A 111 -7.43 -1.93 -7.38
CA VAL A 111 -8.71 -1.42 -6.83
C VAL A 111 -9.87 -2.38 -7.08
N MET A 112 -9.93 -3.05 -8.25
CA MET A 112 -10.95 -4.07 -8.51
C MET A 112 -10.78 -5.32 -7.66
N ASP A 113 -9.55 -5.85 -7.51
CA ASP A 113 -9.33 -7.06 -6.70
C ASP A 113 -9.58 -6.78 -5.21
N TRP A 114 -9.42 -5.53 -4.77
CA TRP A 114 -9.85 -5.06 -3.46
C TRP A 114 -11.36 -4.90 -3.31
N ARG A 115 -12.07 -4.53 -4.39
CA ARG A 115 -13.53 -4.34 -4.43
C ARG A 115 -14.32 -5.62 -4.69
N ILE A 116 -13.70 -6.65 -5.27
CA ILE A 116 -14.29 -7.97 -5.52
C ILE A 116 -14.15 -8.89 -4.30
N ARG A 117 -13.15 -8.64 -3.44
CA ARG A 117 -12.85 -9.49 -2.25
C ARG A 117 -13.39 -8.93 -0.94
N ASN A 118 -14.14 -7.83 -0.96
CA ASN A 118 -14.91 -7.25 0.15
C ASN A 118 -16.34 -6.99 -0.30
#